data_AF-A0A9K3LSR0-F1
#
_entry.id   AF-A0A9K3LSR0-F1
#
_cell.length_a   1.000
_cell.length_b   1.000
_cell.length_c   1.000
_cell.angle_alpha   90.00
_cell.angle_beta   90.00
_cell.angle_gamma   90.00
#
_symmetry.space_group_name_H-M   'P 1'
#
loop_
_entity.id
_entity.type
_entity.pdbx_description
1 polymer ?
#
loop_
_entity_poly.entity_id
_entity_poly.type
_entity_poly.pdbx_seq_one_letter_code
_entity_poly.pdbx_strand_id
1 'polypeptide(L)'
;MEQSDTVPLTTTQPSNENSSWDVIIVGAGIAGVSAAYHLSKTAGAVKKSILILDAGALPGEGTAPRHSGSATMKVAPCIKMMVQIYAGSSKDMIRHHGQEGAKRYLQATKQGLEIQKTIAKEIWSDPDDLQDNLKELGSYYLGYESDQQELKQEFETLRNLGCDDIEWCDVERLKDVTGLQSTGFTCGIYFPKDAIIDSSLYAKRLLQYSKTQYQGKECSVTTRLRCKVETICEDTDGVQIHLDSGDIVRGQKVVVATGALFQLPDLNGLLMPCYSYLVHVPISTETNRDFSPNFFTWGFTHDWCFTNGKVRISGEDHFSAYKPPHATERCSRLAEWTLQQYKCSDNDWDVSSFPQQYGLYSETPDMVPLVGPIRKDSRICYLLGCNAWGQAILSYCASLVPGVFGFDSLDERQQEILELVSIQRFQELPANQQ
;
A
#
# COMPACT_ATOMS: atom_id res chain seq x y z
N MET A 1 -12.03 -30.68 -7.56
CA MET A 1 -12.70 -30.67 -6.24
C MET A 1 -11.96 -29.66 -5.39
N GLU A 2 -12.37 -28.39 -5.46
CA GLU A 2 -11.80 -27.32 -4.65
C GLU A 2 -12.34 -27.43 -3.23
N GLN A 3 -11.46 -27.62 -2.25
CA GLN A 3 -11.78 -27.35 -0.85
C GLN A 3 -11.78 -25.84 -0.66
N SER A 4 -12.96 -25.27 -0.48
CA SER A 4 -13.11 -23.89 -0.06
C SER A 4 -12.63 -23.76 1.39
N ASP A 5 -11.50 -23.10 1.62
CA ASP A 5 -11.09 -22.63 2.94
C ASP A 5 -11.97 -21.46 3.37
N THR A 6 -13.24 -21.75 3.66
CA THR A 6 -14.14 -20.84 4.35
C THR A 6 -13.93 -21.02 5.85
N VAL A 7 -12.86 -20.40 6.37
CA VAL A 7 -12.72 -20.21 7.82
C VAL A 7 -13.92 -19.37 8.29
N PRO A 8 -14.73 -19.83 9.25
CA PRO A 8 -15.88 -19.07 9.72
C PRO A 8 -15.39 -17.81 10.45
N LEU A 9 -15.55 -16.65 9.80
CA LEU A 9 -15.42 -15.36 10.47
C LEU A 9 -16.59 -15.24 11.46
N THR A 10 -16.29 -15.53 12.73
CA THR A 10 -17.26 -15.38 13.82
C THR A 10 -17.51 -13.89 14.03
N THR A 11 -18.64 -13.41 13.52
CA THR A 11 -19.23 -12.12 13.92
C THR A 11 -19.59 -12.21 15.40
N THR A 12 -18.72 -11.68 16.27
CA THR A 12 -19.04 -11.47 17.67
C THR A 12 -20.04 -10.33 17.77
N GLN A 13 -21.26 -10.63 18.24
CA GLN A 13 -22.25 -9.61 18.59
C GLN A 13 -21.77 -8.76 19.79
N PRO A 14 -22.22 -7.50 19.92
CA PRO A 14 -21.71 -6.59 20.94
C PRO A 14 -22.12 -7.04 22.34
N SER A 15 -21.15 -7.31 23.21
CA SER A 15 -21.37 -7.27 24.65
C SER A 15 -21.42 -5.82 25.11
N ASN A 16 -22.57 -5.38 25.63
CA ASN A 16 -22.85 -4.12 26.33
C ASN A 16 -22.61 -2.80 25.57
N GLU A 17 -23.70 -2.05 25.39
CA GLU A 17 -23.80 -0.69 24.81
C GLU A 17 -22.99 0.39 25.55
N ASN A 18 -22.33 0.06 26.68
CA ASN A 18 -21.48 0.97 27.45
C ASN A 18 -19.98 0.68 27.35
N SER A 19 -19.53 -0.24 26.48
CA SER A 19 -18.09 -0.51 26.32
C SER A 19 -17.45 0.48 25.33
N SER A 20 -16.64 1.40 25.83
CA SER A 20 -15.76 2.25 25.02
C SER A 20 -14.49 1.48 24.63
N TRP A 21 -14.06 1.61 23.38
CA TRP A 21 -12.79 1.05 22.90
C TRP A 21 -11.61 1.96 23.24
N ASP A 22 -10.41 1.42 23.43
CA ASP A 22 -9.20 2.25 23.60
C ASP A 22 -8.76 2.84 22.26
N VAL A 23 -8.81 2.03 21.20
CA VAL A 23 -8.51 2.47 19.84
C VAL A 23 -9.54 1.90 18.88
N ILE A 24 -10.08 2.75 18.01
CA ILE A 24 -10.84 2.30 16.83
C ILE A 24 -10.02 2.56 15.58
N ILE A 25 -9.95 1.60 14.67
CA ILE A 25 -9.26 1.71 13.40
C ILE A 25 -10.32 1.63 12.31
N VAL A 26 -10.39 2.64 11.45
CA VAL A 26 -11.32 2.72 10.33
C VAL A 26 -10.58 2.35 9.05
N GLY A 27 -10.86 1.17 8.52
CA GLY A 27 -10.19 0.54 7.38
C GLY A 27 -9.38 -0.69 7.80
N ALA A 28 -9.66 -1.83 7.18
CA ALA A 28 -8.97 -3.11 7.33
C ALA A 28 -8.13 -3.45 6.09
N GLY A 29 -7.70 -2.44 5.34
CA GLY A 29 -6.58 -2.54 4.39
C GLY A 29 -5.25 -2.65 5.12
N ILE A 30 -4.16 -2.82 4.36
CA ILE A 30 -2.80 -3.04 4.89
C ILE A 30 -2.43 -2.01 5.97
N ALA A 31 -2.65 -0.72 5.71
CA ALA A 31 -2.36 0.35 6.67
C ALA A 31 -3.04 0.13 8.03
N GLY A 32 -4.34 -0.15 8.03
CA GLY A 32 -5.12 -0.33 9.25
C GLY A 32 -4.76 -1.62 10.00
N VAL A 33 -4.57 -2.74 9.30
CA VAL A 33 -4.17 -3.99 9.95
C VAL A 33 -2.72 -3.96 10.43
N SER A 34 -1.82 -3.24 9.76
CA SER A 34 -0.46 -2.97 10.24
C SER A 34 -0.48 -2.10 11.49
N ALA A 35 -1.31 -1.06 11.54
CA ALA A 35 -1.48 -0.25 12.75
C ALA A 35 -2.00 -1.09 13.92
N ALA A 36 -2.99 -1.96 13.67
CA ALA A 36 -3.51 -2.90 14.67
C ALA A 36 -2.43 -3.84 15.20
N TYR A 37 -1.59 -4.40 14.33
CA TYR A 37 -0.46 -5.25 14.70
C TYR A 37 0.52 -4.51 15.62
N HIS A 38 0.98 -3.32 15.21
CA HIS A 38 1.94 -2.55 16.00
C HIS A 38 1.36 -2.10 17.35
N LEU A 39 0.11 -1.64 17.38
CA LEU A 39 -0.58 -1.31 18.62
C LEU A 39 -0.72 -2.52 19.55
N SER A 40 -0.99 -3.71 18.99
CA SER A 40 -1.11 -4.95 19.77
C SER A 40 0.20 -5.43 20.37
N LYS A 41 1.35 -5.03 19.80
CA LYS A 41 2.69 -5.36 20.31
C LYS A 41 3.14 -4.49 21.47
N THR A 42 2.53 -3.31 21.66
CA THR A 42 2.91 -2.43 22.76
C THR A 42 2.58 -3.08 24.11
N ALA A 43 3.58 -3.16 24.98
CA ALA A 43 3.36 -3.56 26.36
C ALA A 43 2.65 -2.43 27.13
N GLY A 44 1.77 -2.76 28.06
CA GLY A 44 1.09 -1.73 28.86
C GLY A 44 0.56 -2.24 30.18
N ALA A 45 0.52 -1.36 31.19
CA ALA A 45 -0.06 -1.66 32.50
C ALA A 45 -1.56 -1.97 32.44
N VAL A 46 -2.24 -1.53 31.38
CA VAL A 46 -3.68 -1.76 31.15
C VAL A 46 -3.87 -2.50 29.83
N LYS A 47 -4.75 -3.49 29.86
CA LYS A 47 -5.16 -4.25 28.69
C LYS A 47 -5.90 -3.34 27.71
N LYS A 48 -5.46 -3.31 26.46
CA LYS A 48 -6.01 -2.48 25.39
C LYS A 48 -7.09 -3.21 24.59
N SER A 49 -8.13 -2.50 24.24
CA SER A 49 -9.22 -2.95 23.38
C SER A 49 -9.15 -2.20 22.04
N ILE A 50 -8.96 -2.95 20.95
CA ILE A 50 -8.87 -2.42 19.59
C ILE A 50 -10.07 -2.92 18.79
N LEU A 51 -10.79 -2.02 18.16
CA LEU A 51 -11.85 -2.36 17.19
C LEU A 51 -11.45 -1.90 15.80
N ILE A 52 -11.52 -2.80 14.82
CA ILE A 52 -11.34 -2.46 13.42
C ILE A 52 -12.72 -2.46 12.74
N LEU A 53 -13.04 -1.37 12.07
CA LEU A 53 -14.26 -1.18 11.28
C LEU A 53 -13.89 -1.16 9.80
N ASP A 54 -14.57 -1.92 8.96
CA ASP A 54 -14.35 -1.89 7.52
C ASP A 54 -15.66 -2.02 6.74
N ALA A 55 -15.78 -1.25 5.66
CA ALA A 55 -16.96 -1.27 4.79
C ALA A 55 -17.03 -2.54 3.91
N GLY A 56 -15.89 -3.18 3.65
CA GLY A 56 -15.73 -4.39 2.86
C GLY A 56 -16.12 -5.66 3.61
N ALA A 57 -16.23 -6.75 2.86
CA ALA A 57 -16.61 -8.05 3.41
C ALA A 57 -15.45 -8.81 4.04
N LEU A 58 -14.22 -8.56 3.56
CA LEU A 58 -12.98 -9.13 4.06
C LEU A 58 -11.89 -8.05 4.11
N PRO A 59 -10.90 -8.17 5.01
CA PRO A 59 -9.76 -7.27 5.02
C PRO A 59 -8.94 -7.40 3.74
N GLY A 60 -8.29 -6.31 3.35
CA GLY A 60 -7.40 -6.27 2.18
C GLY A 60 -8.09 -6.36 0.81
N GLU A 61 -9.43 -6.34 0.72
CA GLU A 61 -10.11 -6.44 -0.59
C GLU A 61 -9.93 -5.19 -1.45
N GLY A 62 -10.05 -3.99 -0.88
CA GLY A 62 -9.72 -2.71 -1.55
C GLY A 62 -10.38 -2.50 -2.92
N THR A 63 -11.54 -3.11 -3.18
CA THR A 63 -12.14 -3.16 -4.51
C THR A 63 -13.07 -1.96 -4.77
N ALA A 64 -12.73 -1.21 -5.83
CA ALA A 64 -13.57 -0.14 -6.34
C ALA A 64 -14.87 -0.72 -6.98
N PRO A 65 -15.96 0.08 -7.08
CA PRO A 65 -16.08 1.50 -6.76
C PRO A 65 -16.50 1.78 -5.31
N ARG A 66 -16.79 0.75 -4.52
CA ARG A 66 -17.42 0.91 -3.19
C ARG A 66 -16.40 0.95 -2.05
N HIS A 67 -15.20 0.42 -2.28
CA HIS A 67 -14.15 0.34 -1.27
C HIS A 67 -12.88 0.99 -1.82
N SER A 68 -12.16 1.66 -0.93
CA SER A 68 -10.83 2.14 -1.24
C SER A 68 -9.79 1.19 -0.68
N GLY A 69 -8.68 1.07 -1.39
CA GLY A 69 -7.55 0.26 -0.97
C GLY A 69 -6.69 -0.11 -2.16
N SER A 70 -5.54 -0.70 -1.86
CA SER A 70 -4.67 -1.31 -2.86
C SER A 70 -5.48 -2.20 -3.78
N ALA A 71 -5.39 -1.93 -5.08
CA ALA A 71 -6.05 -2.75 -6.06
C ALA A 71 -5.39 -4.15 -6.09
N THR A 72 -6.14 -5.19 -5.73
CA THR A 72 -5.68 -6.59 -5.73
C THR A 72 -6.55 -7.41 -6.67
N MET A 73 -5.97 -8.30 -7.48
CA MET A 73 -6.75 -9.08 -8.45
C MET A 73 -6.98 -10.50 -7.96
N LYS A 74 -8.21 -10.96 -7.80
CA LYS A 74 -8.49 -12.30 -7.23
C LYS A 74 -7.82 -13.45 -7.99
N VAL A 75 -7.69 -13.33 -9.32
CA VAL A 75 -7.10 -14.36 -10.19
C VAL A 75 -5.59 -14.22 -10.37
N ALA A 76 -5.00 -13.15 -9.83
CA ALA A 76 -3.56 -12.96 -9.68
C ALA A 76 -3.33 -12.12 -8.41
N PRO A 77 -3.62 -12.69 -7.22
CA PRO A 77 -3.60 -11.92 -5.98
C PRO A 77 -2.16 -11.65 -5.51
N CYS A 78 -1.22 -12.45 -6.03
CA CYS A 78 0.19 -12.13 -6.00
C CYS A 78 0.46 -10.79 -6.71
N ILE A 79 1.27 -9.98 -6.05
CA ILE A 79 2.05 -8.87 -6.61
C ILE A 79 1.41 -7.50 -6.47
N LYS A 80 1.36 -7.04 -5.22
CA LYS A 80 1.69 -5.65 -4.97
C LYS A 80 3.20 -5.53 -4.78
N MET A 81 3.80 -4.53 -5.43
CA MET A 81 5.23 -4.26 -5.25
C MET A 81 5.53 -3.77 -3.83
N MET A 82 6.69 -4.17 -3.34
CA MET A 82 7.34 -3.61 -2.17
C MET A 82 8.62 -2.95 -2.65
N VAL A 83 8.56 -1.64 -2.93
CA VAL A 83 9.67 -0.88 -3.52
C VAL A 83 10.37 0.01 -2.52
N GLN A 84 11.66 0.24 -2.73
CA GLN A 84 12.48 1.16 -1.94
C GLN A 84 12.61 2.58 -2.52
N ILE A 85 11.66 3.02 -3.37
CA ILE A 85 11.69 4.32 -4.06
C ILE A 85 10.49 5.21 -3.76
N TYR A 86 10.49 6.40 -4.34
CA TYR A 86 9.44 7.42 -4.25
C TYR A 86 8.24 7.12 -5.16
N ALA A 87 7.08 7.64 -4.80
CA ALA A 87 5.92 7.82 -5.69
C ALA A 87 6.11 9.00 -6.68
N GLY A 88 7.34 9.22 -7.10
CA GLY A 88 7.90 10.51 -7.48
C GLY A 88 9.25 10.36 -8.19
N SER A 89 9.68 11.33 -8.99
CA SER A 89 11.08 11.38 -9.42
C SER A 89 11.91 11.85 -8.21
N SER A 90 13.19 11.48 -8.14
CA SER A 90 14.06 12.03 -7.10
C SER A 90 14.09 13.56 -7.14
N LYS A 91 13.98 14.14 -8.35
CA LYS A 91 13.93 15.60 -8.54
C LYS A 91 12.70 16.22 -7.87
N ASP A 92 11.52 15.63 -8.03
CA ASP A 92 10.31 16.15 -7.41
C ASP A 92 10.38 16.02 -5.89
N MET A 93 10.87 14.90 -5.38
CA MET A 93 11.02 14.69 -3.93
C MET A 93 12.00 15.68 -3.30
N ILE A 94 13.14 15.93 -3.97
CA ILE A 94 14.09 16.95 -3.54
C ILE A 94 13.47 18.35 -3.63
N ARG A 95 12.65 18.64 -4.66
CA ARG A 95 11.97 19.93 -4.77
C ARG A 95 11.01 20.17 -3.61
N HIS A 96 10.26 19.15 -3.19
CA HIS A 96 9.28 19.28 -2.10
C HIS A 96 9.92 19.26 -0.71
N HIS A 97 10.92 18.39 -0.49
CA HIS A 97 11.40 18.05 0.86
C HIS A 97 12.90 18.31 1.09
N GLY A 98 13.60 18.83 0.08
CA GLY A 98 15.05 18.95 0.08
C GLY A 98 15.77 17.60 0.01
N GLN A 99 17.10 17.63 -0.06
CA GLN A 99 17.91 16.40 -0.13
C GLN A 99 17.77 15.53 1.12
N GLU A 100 17.77 16.15 2.30
CA GLU A 100 17.63 15.40 3.57
C GLU A 100 16.24 14.81 3.75
N GLY A 101 15.16 15.50 3.33
CA GLY A 101 13.82 14.92 3.34
C GLY A 101 13.69 13.75 2.36
N ALA A 102 14.23 13.90 1.15
CA ALA A 102 14.28 12.83 0.16
C ALA A 102 15.06 11.59 0.66
N LYS A 103 16.20 11.81 1.33
CA LYS A 103 17.01 10.75 1.96
C LYS A 103 16.28 10.06 3.12
N ARG A 104 15.66 10.83 4.02
CA ARG A 104 14.83 10.32 5.12
C ARG A 104 13.69 9.45 4.60
N TYR A 105 13.02 9.87 3.53
CA TYR A 105 11.97 9.07 2.90
C TYR A 105 12.49 7.72 2.39
N LEU A 106 13.60 7.69 1.63
CA LEU A 106 14.19 6.44 1.14
C LEU A 106 14.55 5.49 2.28
N GLN A 107 15.14 6.04 3.34
CA GLN A 107 15.47 5.32 4.55
C GLN A 107 14.24 4.70 5.23
N ALA A 108 13.14 5.46 5.35
CA ALA A 108 11.88 4.97 5.91
C ALA A 108 11.24 3.90 5.03
N THR A 109 11.26 4.06 3.71
CA THR A 109 10.74 3.07 2.77
C THR A 109 11.54 1.77 2.84
N LYS A 110 12.87 1.84 2.89
CA LYS A 110 13.74 0.67 3.09
C LYS A 110 13.48 -0.05 4.41
N GLN A 111 13.27 0.70 5.49
CA GLN A 111 12.88 0.10 6.77
C GLN A 111 11.48 -0.51 6.73
N GLY A 112 10.53 0.15 6.08
CA GLY A 112 9.17 -0.35 5.90
C GLY A 112 9.11 -1.64 5.10
N LEU A 113 9.95 -1.76 4.07
CA LEU A 113 10.18 -2.98 3.30
C LEU A 113 10.62 -4.13 4.22
N GLU A 114 11.66 -3.90 5.02
CA GLU A 114 12.18 -4.92 5.95
C GLU A 114 11.18 -5.27 7.06
N ILE A 115 10.48 -4.28 7.65
CA ILE A 115 9.39 -4.51 8.61
C ILE A 115 8.34 -5.43 8.00
N GLN A 116 7.91 -5.14 6.77
CA GLN A 116 6.88 -5.94 6.11
C GLN A 116 7.35 -7.37 5.83
N LYS A 117 8.60 -7.57 5.39
CA LYS A 117 9.20 -8.91 5.21
C LYS A 117 9.32 -9.67 6.53
N THR A 118 9.71 -9.01 7.61
CA THR A 118 9.78 -9.62 8.95
C THR A 118 8.40 -10.06 9.40
N ILE A 119 7.38 -9.19 9.29
CA ILE A 119 6.00 -9.53 9.64
C ILE A 119 5.49 -10.68 8.76
N ALA A 120 5.78 -10.67 7.45
CA ALA A 120 5.42 -11.76 6.55
C ALA A 120 5.98 -13.11 7.06
N LYS A 121 7.26 -13.15 7.44
CA LYS A 121 7.92 -14.33 8.02
C LYS A 121 7.32 -14.75 9.38
N GLU A 122 6.74 -13.82 10.14
CA GLU A 122 6.05 -14.12 11.40
C GLU A 122 4.65 -14.72 11.16
N ILE A 123 3.89 -14.21 10.17
CA ILE A 123 2.49 -14.60 9.95
C ILE A 123 2.34 -15.84 9.06
N TRP A 124 3.33 -16.10 8.19
CA TRP A 124 3.43 -17.33 7.41
C TRP A 124 4.50 -18.23 8.02
N SER A 125 4.06 -19.09 8.93
CA SER A 125 4.94 -20.05 9.62
C SER A 125 5.37 -21.23 8.73
N ASP A 126 4.59 -21.52 7.69
CA ASP A 126 4.92 -22.54 6.69
C ASP A 126 5.85 -21.93 5.62
N PRO A 127 7.08 -22.45 5.43
CA PRO A 127 8.01 -21.94 4.43
C PRO A 127 7.48 -21.97 3.00
N ASP A 128 6.67 -22.97 2.64
CA ASP A 128 6.13 -23.10 1.28
C ASP A 128 5.05 -22.03 1.05
N ASP A 129 4.14 -21.83 2.03
CA ASP A 129 3.13 -20.74 1.99
C ASP A 129 3.82 -19.36 1.95
N LEU A 130 4.92 -19.18 2.69
CA LEU A 130 5.70 -17.93 2.64
C LEU A 130 6.31 -17.72 1.25
N GLN A 131 6.97 -18.72 0.67
CA GLN A 131 7.63 -18.63 -0.62
C GLN A 131 6.63 -18.34 -1.76
N ASP A 132 5.43 -18.91 -1.67
CA ASP A 132 4.36 -18.66 -2.63
C ASP A 132 3.78 -17.25 -2.53
N ASN A 133 3.86 -16.60 -1.36
CA ASN A 133 3.22 -15.30 -1.12
C ASN A 133 4.17 -14.12 -0.96
N LEU A 134 5.46 -14.35 -0.72
CA LEU A 134 6.52 -13.34 -0.65
C LEU A 134 7.67 -13.73 -1.58
N LYS A 135 7.91 -12.94 -2.63
CA LYS A 135 8.96 -13.21 -3.61
C LYS A 135 9.98 -12.07 -3.61
N GLU A 136 11.17 -12.34 -3.09
CA GLU A 136 12.28 -11.38 -3.03
C GLU A 136 13.08 -11.44 -4.35
N LEU A 137 12.44 -11.04 -5.46
CA LEU A 137 12.99 -11.10 -6.83
C LEU A 137 13.53 -9.75 -7.32
N GLY A 138 13.43 -8.70 -6.51
CA GLY A 138 13.79 -7.33 -6.88
C GLY A 138 12.78 -6.65 -7.81
N SER A 139 13.09 -5.41 -8.17
CA SER A 139 12.32 -4.60 -9.12
C SER A 139 13.24 -3.93 -10.14
N TYR A 140 12.75 -3.70 -11.35
CA TYR A 140 13.44 -2.88 -12.35
C TYR A 140 12.61 -1.64 -12.71
N TYR A 141 13.23 -0.47 -12.59
CA TYR A 141 12.75 0.75 -13.22
C TYR A 141 13.28 0.78 -14.66
N LEU A 142 12.42 0.58 -15.64
CA LEU A 142 12.80 0.41 -17.04
C LEU A 142 12.54 1.66 -17.88
N GLY A 143 13.31 1.81 -18.96
CA GLY A 143 13.12 2.83 -19.98
C GLY A 143 13.61 2.39 -21.36
N TYR A 144 13.16 3.15 -22.35
CA TYR A 144 13.63 3.03 -23.73
C TYR A 144 14.92 3.83 -23.93
N GLU A 145 15.48 3.78 -25.15
CA GLU A 145 16.70 4.50 -25.48
C GLU A 145 16.55 6.02 -25.28
N SER A 146 15.36 6.56 -25.54
CA SER A 146 15.02 7.96 -25.29
C SER A 146 15.14 8.37 -23.81
N ASP A 147 14.96 7.42 -22.90
CA ASP A 147 14.83 7.68 -21.46
C ASP A 147 16.18 7.51 -20.74
N GLN A 148 17.20 7.03 -21.45
CA GLN A 148 18.49 6.65 -20.87
C GLN A 148 19.16 7.79 -20.10
N GLN A 149 19.10 9.01 -20.62
CA GLN A 149 19.72 10.16 -19.97
C GLN A 149 19.01 10.49 -18.65
N GLU A 150 17.68 10.45 -18.63
CA GLU A 150 16.88 10.73 -17.45
C GLU A 150 17.08 9.64 -16.39
N LEU A 151 17.05 8.37 -16.78
CA LEU A 151 17.29 7.24 -15.88
C LEU A 151 18.71 7.22 -15.31
N LYS A 152 19.73 7.63 -16.08
CA LYS A 152 21.10 7.77 -15.53
C LYS A 152 21.16 8.86 -14.46
N GLN A 153 20.50 10.00 -14.68
CA GLN A 153 20.42 11.07 -13.69
C GLN A 153 19.68 10.60 -12.43
N GLU A 154 18.60 9.86 -12.59
CA GLU A 154 17.85 9.28 -11.47
C GLU A 154 18.72 8.28 -10.69
N PHE A 155 19.42 7.37 -11.38
CA PHE A 155 20.36 6.42 -10.78
C PHE A 155 21.44 7.14 -9.96
N GLU A 156 22.10 8.14 -10.53
CA GLU A 156 23.12 8.93 -9.84
C GLU A 156 22.55 9.69 -8.63
N THR A 157 21.33 10.23 -8.76
CA THR A 157 20.66 10.94 -7.68
C THR A 157 20.32 10.00 -6.52
N LEU A 158 19.73 8.84 -6.80
CA LEU A 158 19.43 7.82 -5.79
C LEU A 158 20.69 7.36 -5.06
N ARG A 159 21.78 7.13 -5.80
CA ARG A 159 23.09 6.80 -5.19
C ARG A 159 23.59 7.90 -4.27
N ASN A 160 23.53 9.16 -4.69
CA ASN A 160 23.93 10.30 -3.87
C ASN A 160 23.06 10.47 -2.61
N LEU A 161 21.80 10.03 -2.65
CA LEU A 161 20.90 10.01 -1.50
C LEU A 161 21.09 8.77 -0.60
N GLY A 162 22.04 7.88 -0.90
CA GLY A 162 22.41 6.74 -0.07
C GLY A 162 21.78 5.41 -0.46
N CYS A 163 21.18 5.30 -1.65
CA CYS A 163 20.82 4.00 -2.24
C CYS A 163 22.05 3.40 -2.95
N ASP A 164 22.95 2.79 -2.19
CA ASP A 164 24.17 2.17 -2.74
C ASP A 164 23.98 0.75 -3.27
N ASP A 165 22.83 0.12 -2.97
CA ASP A 165 22.53 -1.26 -3.32
C ASP A 165 21.76 -1.42 -4.63
N ILE A 166 21.71 -0.37 -5.47
CA ILE A 166 21.05 -0.39 -6.79
C ILE A 166 22.06 -0.62 -7.92
N GLU A 167 21.61 -1.19 -9.02
CA GLU A 167 22.42 -1.51 -10.19
C GLU A 167 21.91 -0.79 -11.43
N TRP A 168 22.81 -0.20 -12.22
CA TRP A 168 22.48 0.29 -13.55
C TRP A 168 22.46 -0.88 -14.53
N CYS A 169 21.38 -1.01 -15.29
CA CYS A 169 21.22 -2.06 -16.29
C CYS A 169 21.20 -1.47 -17.70
N ASP A 170 22.09 -1.95 -18.56
CA ASP A 170 22.05 -1.69 -20.00
C ASP A 170 21.31 -2.83 -20.75
N VAL A 171 21.23 -2.71 -22.07
CA VAL A 171 20.54 -3.69 -22.91
C VAL A 171 21.09 -5.10 -22.77
N GLU A 172 22.41 -5.27 -22.58
CA GLU A 172 23.01 -6.59 -22.41
C GLU A 172 22.58 -7.20 -21.08
N ARG A 173 22.60 -6.42 -19.99
CA ARG A 173 22.14 -6.87 -18.68
C ARG A 173 20.66 -7.24 -18.66
N LEU A 174 19.82 -6.54 -19.43
CA LEU A 174 18.38 -6.76 -19.48
C LEU A 174 17.97 -7.98 -20.32
N LYS A 175 18.77 -8.41 -21.31
CA LYS A 175 18.46 -9.59 -22.15
C LYS A 175 18.31 -10.88 -21.34
N ASP A 176 19.04 -11.00 -20.24
CA ASP A 176 19.02 -12.19 -19.38
C ASP A 176 17.90 -12.14 -18.32
N VAL A 177 17.16 -11.04 -18.23
CA VAL A 177 16.10 -10.88 -17.23
C VAL A 177 14.85 -11.61 -17.69
N THR A 178 14.39 -12.56 -16.86
CA THR A 178 13.15 -13.30 -17.10
C THR A 178 11.98 -12.34 -17.21
N GLY A 179 11.27 -12.36 -18.33
CA GLY A 179 10.11 -11.52 -18.58
C GLY A 179 10.40 -10.26 -19.40
N LEU A 180 11.67 -10.02 -19.80
CA LEU A 180 12.06 -8.87 -20.64
C LEU A 180 12.59 -9.25 -22.03
N GLN A 181 12.79 -10.54 -22.32
CA GLN A 181 13.49 -11.00 -23.53
C GLN A 181 12.87 -10.53 -24.86
N SER A 182 11.54 -10.36 -24.91
CA SER A 182 10.82 -9.93 -26.12
C SER A 182 10.49 -8.43 -26.15
N THR A 183 10.82 -7.69 -25.10
CA THR A 183 10.42 -6.29 -24.91
C THR A 183 11.35 -5.31 -25.62
N GLY A 184 10.93 -4.04 -25.73
CA GLY A 184 11.71 -2.96 -26.35
C GLY A 184 12.59 -2.14 -25.41
N PHE A 185 12.66 -2.48 -24.11
CA PHE A 185 13.41 -1.72 -23.12
C PHE A 185 14.93 -1.89 -23.32
N THR A 186 15.69 -0.80 -23.17
CA THR A 186 17.12 -0.78 -23.45
C THR A 186 17.97 -0.35 -22.25
N CYS A 187 17.35 0.15 -21.20
CA CYS A 187 18.03 0.52 -19.96
C CYS A 187 17.11 0.46 -18.74
N GLY A 188 17.70 0.48 -17.55
CA GLY A 188 16.96 0.58 -16.31
C GLY A 188 17.81 0.64 -15.05
N ILE A 189 17.14 0.70 -13.91
CA ILE A 189 17.72 0.64 -12.57
C ILE A 189 17.14 -0.59 -11.86
N TYR A 190 18.01 -1.47 -11.38
CA TYR A 190 17.61 -2.66 -10.63
C TYR A 190 17.73 -2.43 -9.12
N PHE A 191 16.66 -2.80 -8.40
CA PHE A 191 16.50 -2.72 -6.96
C PHE A 191 16.46 -4.14 -6.39
N PRO A 192 17.61 -4.74 -6.03
CA PRO A 192 17.71 -6.16 -5.69
C PRO A 192 17.01 -6.55 -4.40
N LYS A 193 16.74 -5.59 -3.51
CA LYS A 193 16.09 -5.87 -2.22
C LYS A 193 14.58 -5.77 -2.28
N ASP A 194 14.03 -5.21 -3.35
CA ASP A 194 12.59 -5.11 -3.51
C ASP A 194 11.95 -6.49 -3.57
N ALA A 195 10.66 -6.52 -3.26
CA ALA A 195 9.91 -7.76 -3.20
C ALA A 195 8.50 -7.61 -3.76
N ILE A 196 7.86 -8.76 -3.83
CA ILE A 196 6.51 -8.98 -4.30
C ILE A 196 5.75 -9.64 -3.17
N ILE A 197 4.52 -9.20 -2.90
CA ILE A 197 3.68 -9.86 -1.90
C ILE A 197 2.23 -9.98 -2.37
N ASP A 198 1.54 -11.07 -1.98
CA ASP A 198 0.08 -11.10 -1.98
C ASP A 198 -0.44 -10.20 -0.86
N SER A 199 -0.72 -8.97 -1.23
CA SER A 199 -1.08 -7.93 -0.27
C SER A 199 -2.46 -8.12 0.38
N SER A 200 -3.40 -8.80 -0.32
CA SER A 200 -4.73 -9.11 0.22
C SER A 200 -4.63 -10.24 1.25
N LEU A 201 -3.91 -11.32 0.91
CA LEU A 201 -3.70 -12.43 1.82
C LEU A 201 -2.84 -12.00 3.02
N TYR A 202 -1.80 -11.19 2.79
CA TYR A 202 -1.01 -10.57 3.86
C TYR A 202 -1.90 -9.85 4.87
N ALA A 203 -2.81 -8.99 4.41
CA ALA A 203 -3.70 -8.26 5.31
C ALA A 203 -4.63 -9.18 6.11
N LYS A 204 -5.18 -10.23 5.48
CA LYS A 204 -6.01 -11.26 6.13
C LYS A 204 -5.24 -12.01 7.22
N ARG A 205 -4.04 -12.49 6.88
CA ARG A 205 -3.16 -13.24 7.79
C ARG A 205 -2.70 -12.36 8.94
N LEU A 206 -2.32 -11.11 8.67
CA LEU A 206 -1.87 -10.15 9.69
C LEU A 206 -2.98 -9.80 10.69
N LEU A 207 -4.21 -9.61 10.19
CA LEU A 207 -5.36 -9.39 11.06
C LEU A 207 -5.62 -10.60 11.95
N GLN A 208 -5.62 -11.80 11.36
CA GLN A 208 -5.84 -13.03 12.11
C GLN A 208 -4.75 -13.25 13.16
N TYR A 209 -3.49 -13.01 12.80
CA TYR A 209 -2.35 -13.08 13.72
C TYR A 209 -2.51 -12.08 14.87
N SER A 210 -2.87 -10.83 14.58
CA SER A 210 -3.07 -9.78 15.59
C SER A 210 -4.20 -10.14 16.57
N LYS A 211 -5.26 -10.79 16.08
CA LYS A 211 -6.32 -11.33 16.93
C LYS A 211 -5.80 -12.43 17.83
N THR A 212 -5.20 -13.48 17.28
CA THR A 212 -4.88 -14.70 18.04
C THR A 212 -3.67 -14.56 18.94
N GLN A 213 -2.59 -13.95 18.47
CA GLN A 213 -1.29 -13.94 19.17
C GLN A 213 -1.33 -13.13 20.47
N TYR A 214 -2.16 -12.09 20.49
CA TYR A 214 -2.27 -11.15 21.61
C TYR A 214 -3.57 -11.31 22.41
N GLN A 215 -4.51 -12.17 21.97
CA GLN A 215 -5.78 -12.38 22.66
C GLN A 215 -5.56 -12.81 24.12
N GLY A 216 -6.23 -12.13 25.04
CA GLY A 216 -6.23 -12.53 26.46
C GLY A 216 -4.98 -12.16 27.24
N LYS A 217 -3.93 -11.66 26.57
CA LYS A 217 -2.76 -11.03 27.18
C LYS A 217 -3.10 -9.56 27.49
N GLU A 218 -2.36 -8.64 26.89
CA GLU A 218 -2.48 -7.18 27.11
C GLU A 218 -3.27 -6.46 26.01
N CYS A 219 -3.78 -7.19 25.02
CA CYS A 219 -4.58 -6.62 23.94
C CYS A 219 -5.77 -7.53 23.58
N SER A 220 -6.85 -6.95 23.08
CA SER A 220 -7.91 -7.67 22.36
C SER A 220 -8.25 -6.92 21.09
N VAL A 221 -8.12 -7.59 19.95
CA VAL A 221 -8.49 -7.06 18.64
C VAL A 221 -9.83 -7.63 18.21
N THR A 222 -10.80 -6.77 17.96
CA THR A 222 -12.13 -7.10 17.43
C THR A 222 -12.30 -6.48 16.06
N THR A 223 -13.13 -7.09 15.21
CA THR A 223 -13.43 -6.56 13.88
C THR A 223 -14.93 -6.53 13.65
N ARG A 224 -15.43 -5.46 13.05
CA ARG A 224 -16.73 -5.43 12.39
C ARG A 224 -16.47 -5.12 10.92
N LEU A 225 -17.00 -5.98 10.06
CA LEU A 225 -16.90 -5.86 8.60
C LEU A 225 -18.29 -5.54 8.06
N ARG A 226 -18.36 -5.06 6.81
CA ARG A 226 -19.59 -4.57 6.19
C ARG A 226 -20.25 -3.45 7.00
N CYS A 227 -19.44 -2.61 7.64
CA CYS A 227 -19.90 -1.44 8.36
C CYS A 227 -19.21 -0.20 7.79
N LYS A 228 -19.97 0.61 7.06
CA LYS A 228 -19.42 1.84 6.49
C LYS A 228 -19.47 2.92 7.56
N VAL A 229 -18.32 3.53 7.84
CA VAL A 229 -18.27 4.74 8.67
C VAL A 229 -18.75 5.92 7.83
N GLU A 230 -19.71 6.68 8.35
CA GLU A 230 -20.23 7.89 7.72
C GLU A 230 -19.55 9.13 8.26
N THR A 231 -19.42 9.24 9.58
CA THR A 231 -18.80 10.39 10.24
C THR A 231 -17.98 9.97 11.46
N ILE A 232 -17.00 10.80 11.79
CA ILE A 232 -16.16 10.69 12.97
C ILE A 232 -16.22 12.04 13.69
N CYS A 233 -16.67 12.04 14.93
CA CYS A 233 -16.86 13.23 15.76
C CYS A 233 -15.99 13.11 17.01
N GLU A 234 -15.11 14.08 17.23
CA GLU A 234 -14.30 14.18 18.43
C GLU A 234 -14.97 15.10 19.47
N ASP A 235 -15.01 14.66 20.73
CA ASP A 235 -15.50 15.46 21.87
C ASP A 235 -14.55 15.36 23.08
N THR A 236 -14.95 15.91 24.23
CA THR A 236 -14.11 15.91 25.44
C THR A 236 -13.88 14.52 26.02
N ASP A 237 -14.81 13.59 25.78
CA ASP A 237 -14.88 12.26 26.40
C ASP A 237 -14.26 11.17 25.51
N GLY A 238 -14.04 11.48 24.23
CA GLY A 238 -13.37 10.60 23.28
C GLY A 238 -13.76 10.90 21.83
N VAL A 239 -14.00 9.84 21.07
CA VAL A 239 -14.40 9.90 19.67
C VAL A 239 -15.65 9.04 19.46
N GLN A 240 -16.62 9.58 18.73
CA GLN A 240 -17.84 8.91 18.31
C GLN A 240 -17.77 8.63 16.81
N ILE A 241 -18.06 7.39 16.43
CA ILE A 241 -18.08 6.93 15.04
C ILE A 241 -19.51 6.54 14.69
N HIS A 242 -20.08 7.22 13.71
CA HIS A 242 -21.42 6.93 13.20
C HIS A 242 -21.31 5.99 12.00
N LEU A 243 -22.06 4.90 12.05
CA LEU A 243 -22.11 3.88 10.99
C LEU A 243 -23.33 4.09 10.10
N ASP A 244 -23.27 3.60 8.87
CA ASP A 244 -24.37 3.60 7.91
C ASP A 244 -25.61 2.80 8.37
N SER A 245 -25.43 1.90 9.34
CA SER A 245 -26.52 1.21 10.02
C SER A 245 -27.33 2.10 10.98
N GLY A 246 -26.83 3.29 11.31
CA GLY A 246 -27.34 4.16 12.38
C GLY A 246 -26.73 3.88 13.76
N ASP A 247 -25.89 2.84 13.89
CA ASP A 247 -25.18 2.54 15.14
C ASP A 247 -24.11 3.60 15.44
N ILE A 248 -23.84 3.81 16.74
CA ILE A 248 -22.76 4.67 17.22
C ILE A 248 -21.76 3.82 18.00
N VAL A 249 -20.49 3.92 17.62
CA VAL A 249 -19.37 3.28 18.32
C VAL A 249 -18.52 4.36 19.00
N ARG A 250 -18.14 4.12 20.25
CA ARG A 250 -17.35 5.07 21.06
C ARG A 250 -15.95 4.53 21.33
N GLY A 251 -14.94 5.39 21.26
CA GLY A 251 -13.57 5.03 21.60
C GLY A 251 -12.74 6.22 22.09
N GLN A 252 -11.55 5.94 22.62
CA GLN A 252 -10.66 6.99 23.16
C GLN A 252 -9.78 7.64 22.10
N LYS A 253 -9.39 6.87 21.07
CA LYS A 253 -8.57 7.30 19.93
C LYS A 253 -9.02 6.62 18.65
N VAL A 254 -8.78 7.24 17.50
CA VAL A 254 -9.15 6.71 16.19
C VAL A 254 -7.99 6.78 15.21
N VAL A 255 -7.74 5.69 14.49
CA VAL A 255 -6.87 5.66 13.30
C VAL A 255 -7.73 5.64 12.05
N VAL A 256 -7.59 6.64 11.18
CA VAL A 256 -8.24 6.69 9.87
C VAL A 256 -7.29 6.12 8.82
N ALA A 257 -7.56 4.89 8.37
CA ALA A 257 -6.75 4.12 7.43
C ALA A 257 -7.57 3.64 6.21
N THR A 258 -8.42 4.54 5.71
CA THR A 258 -9.47 4.30 4.72
C THR A 258 -9.04 4.45 3.26
N GLY A 259 -7.76 4.73 3.00
CA GLY A 259 -7.26 4.96 1.65
C GLY A 259 -7.67 6.32 1.08
N ALA A 260 -8.63 6.34 0.16
CA ALA A 260 -8.90 7.43 -0.78
C ALA A 260 -10.37 7.90 -0.82
N LEU A 261 -11.33 7.04 -0.44
CA LEU A 261 -12.77 7.33 -0.60
C LEU A 261 -13.46 7.90 0.63
N PHE A 262 -12.86 7.80 1.82
CA PHE A 262 -13.43 8.40 3.02
C PHE A 262 -12.85 9.79 3.21
N GLN A 263 -13.61 10.79 2.76
CA GLN A 263 -13.22 12.19 2.82
C GLN A 263 -13.80 12.82 4.08
N LEU A 264 -12.93 13.16 5.02
CA LEU A 264 -13.26 14.02 6.15
C LEU A 264 -13.00 15.47 5.75
N PRO A 265 -13.76 16.45 6.26
CA PRO A 265 -13.54 17.87 5.94
C PRO A 265 -12.09 18.33 6.13
N ASP A 266 -11.42 17.80 7.16
CA ASP A 266 -10.03 18.15 7.47
C ASP A 266 -9.00 17.60 6.47
N LEU A 267 -9.40 16.68 5.59
CA LEU A 267 -8.57 16.11 4.52
C LEU A 267 -8.80 16.79 3.16
N ASN A 268 -9.72 17.75 3.08
CA ASN A 268 -10.05 18.44 1.84
C ASN A 268 -8.80 19.11 1.23
N GLY A 269 -8.47 18.73 0.00
CA GLY A 269 -7.30 19.23 -0.72
C GLY A 269 -5.96 18.55 -0.36
N LEU A 270 -5.95 17.65 0.64
CA LEU A 270 -4.75 16.90 1.05
C LEU A 270 -4.71 15.48 0.48
N LEU A 271 -5.85 14.93 0.06
CA LEU A 271 -5.94 13.62 -0.58
C LEU A 271 -6.65 13.70 -1.92
N MET A 272 -5.96 13.27 -2.96
CA MET A 272 -6.51 13.14 -4.30
C MET A 272 -6.74 11.65 -4.59
N PRO A 273 -7.98 11.18 -4.74
CA PRO A 273 -8.23 9.80 -5.09
C PRO A 273 -7.93 9.55 -6.58
N CYS A 274 -7.19 8.48 -6.85
CA CYS A 274 -6.74 8.07 -8.18
C CYS A 274 -7.21 6.64 -8.48
N TYR A 275 -7.77 6.43 -9.67
CA TYR A 275 -8.00 5.07 -10.17
C TYR A 275 -6.69 4.47 -10.67
N SER A 276 -6.51 3.18 -10.41
CA SER A 276 -5.51 2.35 -11.09
C SER A 276 -6.19 1.09 -11.63
N TYR A 277 -5.80 0.67 -12.83
CA TYR A 277 -6.43 -0.42 -13.58
C TYR A 277 -5.48 -1.60 -13.70
N LEU A 278 -6.03 -2.80 -13.64
CA LEU A 278 -5.29 -4.05 -13.59
C LEU A 278 -5.85 -5.02 -14.61
N VAL A 279 -4.97 -5.70 -15.32
CA VAL A 279 -5.33 -6.82 -16.18
C VAL A 279 -4.37 -7.99 -16.02
N HIS A 280 -4.87 -9.20 -16.32
CA HIS A 280 -4.09 -10.43 -16.35
C HIS A 280 -4.04 -11.00 -17.76
N VAL A 281 -2.96 -10.72 -18.48
CA VAL A 281 -2.88 -10.97 -19.92
C VAL A 281 -2.14 -12.28 -20.18
N PRO A 282 -2.74 -13.26 -20.88
CA PRO A 282 -2.00 -14.41 -21.35
C PRO A 282 -0.95 -13.98 -22.38
N ILE A 283 0.28 -14.43 -22.22
CA ILE A 283 1.34 -14.17 -23.18
C ILE A 283 1.95 -15.47 -23.66
N SER A 284 2.31 -15.54 -24.94
CA SER A 284 3.03 -16.68 -25.50
C SER A 284 4.49 -16.53 -25.13
N THR A 285 4.91 -17.16 -24.03
CA THR A 285 6.31 -17.15 -23.63
C THR A 285 6.86 -18.54 -23.49
N GLU A 286 8.07 -18.75 -23.99
CA GLU A 286 8.85 -19.98 -23.83
C GLU A 286 9.50 -20.10 -22.43
N THR A 287 9.22 -19.19 -21.49
CA THR A 287 9.84 -19.23 -20.16
C THR A 287 9.27 -20.37 -19.30
N ASN A 288 10.17 -21.19 -18.77
CA ASN A 288 9.88 -22.25 -17.79
C ASN A 288 9.75 -21.73 -16.34
N ARG A 289 9.84 -20.42 -16.10
CA ARG A 289 9.73 -19.85 -14.74
C ARG A 289 8.32 -19.35 -14.49
N ASP A 290 7.80 -19.65 -13.30
CA ASP A 290 6.45 -19.24 -12.88
C ASP A 290 6.36 -17.74 -12.53
N PHE A 291 7.48 -17.09 -12.20
CA PHE A 291 7.51 -15.70 -11.73
C PHE A 291 8.70 -14.91 -12.27
N SER A 292 8.52 -13.60 -12.43
CA SER A 292 9.58 -12.62 -12.70
C SER A 292 9.79 -11.67 -11.53
N PRO A 293 10.89 -10.88 -11.54
CA PRO A 293 10.96 -9.62 -10.80
C PRO A 293 9.79 -8.69 -11.11
N ASN A 294 9.62 -7.64 -10.29
CA ASN A 294 8.74 -6.55 -10.66
C ASN A 294 9.38 -5.68 -11.73
N PHE A 295 8.54 -5.07 -12.55
CA PHE A 295 8.93 -4.07 -13.53
C PHE A 295 8.02 -2.86 -13.39
N PHE A 296 8.56 -1.67 -13.62
CA PHE A 296 7.78 -0.45 -13.66
C PHE A 296 8.43 0.56 -14.59
N THR A 297 7.60 1.48 -15.10
CA THR A 297 8.05 2.65 -15.87
C THR A 297 7.48 3.91 -15.24
N TRP A 298 7.94 5.05 -15.72
CA TRP A 298 7.29 6.32 -15.46
C TRP A 298 6.42 6.66 -16.66
N GLY A 299 5.10 6.50 -16.52
CA GLY A 299 4.15 6.80 -17.60
C GLY A 299 2.96 5.86 -17.63
N PHE A 300 2.81 5.12 -18.72
CA PHE A 300 1.61 4.34 -19.02
C PHE A 300 1.35 3.20 -18.02
N THR A 301 2.41 2.54 -17.58
CA THR A 301 2.33 1.42 -16.62
C THR A 301 2.91 1.81 -15.28
N HIS A 302 2.18 1.45 -14.23
CA HIS A 302 2.60 1.66 -12.86
C HIS A 302 3.47 0.51 -12.37
N ASP A 303 3.08 -0.73 -12.70
CA ASP A 303 3.88 -1.92 -12.42
C ASP A 303 3.38 -3.16 -13.17
N TRP A 304 4.27 -4.10 -13.46
CA TRP A 304 3.90 -5.41 -13.98
C TRP A 304 4.90 -6.50 -13.62
N CYS A 305 4.46 -7.74 -13.77
CA CYS A 305 5.24 -8.95 -13.47
C CYS A 305 4.64 -10.15 -14.22
N PHE A 306 5.46 -11.17 -14.40
CA PHE A 306 5.04 -12.47 -14.90
C PHE A 306 4.54 -13.36 -13.76
N THR A 307 3.42 -14.03 -14.00
CA THR A 307 2.82 -15.03 -13.12
C THR A 307 2.22 -16.17 -13.92
N ASN A 308 2.75 -17.37 -13.77
CA ASN A 308 2.15 -18.61 -14.28
C ASN A 308 1.69 -18.54 -15.75
N GLY A 309 2.59 -18.10 -16.65
CA GLY A 309 2.27 -18.01 -18.09
C GLY A 309 1.53 -16.73 -18.52
N LYS A 310 1.38 -15.76 -17.61
CA LYS A 310 0.61 -14.53 -17.84
C LYS A 310 1.36 -13.33 -17.30
N VAL A 311 1.00 -12.14 -17.75
CA VAL A 311 1.47 -10.87 -17.19
C VAL A 311 0.35 -10.21 -16.43
N ARG A 312 0.58 -9.99 -15.14
CA ARG A 312 -0.24 -9.08 -14.35
C ARG A 312 0.36 -7.70 -14.49
N ILE A 313 -0.45 -6.75 -14.91
CA ILE A 313 -0.03 -5.36 -15.11
C ILE A 313 -1.03 -4.41 -14.47
N SER A 314 -0.51 -3.30 -13.99
CA SER A 314 -1.22 -2.18 -13.39
C SER A 314 -0.78 -0.88 -14.07
N GLY A 315 -1.69 0.06 -14.27
CA GLY A 315 -1.40 1.36 -14.88
C GLY A 315 -2.65 2.09 -15.35
N GLU A 316 -2.48 2.94 -16.37
CA GLU A 316 -3.55 3.79 -16.93
C GLU A 316 -4.20 4.69 -15.87
N ASP A 317 -3.38 5.16 -14.92
CA ASP A 317 -3.85 5.85 -13.73
C ASP A 317 -4.62 7.13 -14.08
N HIS A 318 -5.69 7.38 -13.33
CA HIS A 318 -6.59 8.50 -13.58
C HIS A 318 -6.84 9.32 -12.31
N PHE A 319 -6.22 10.50 -12.27
CA PHE A 319 -6.20 11.49 -11.18
C PHE A 319 -7.52 12.25 -10.98
N SER A 320 -8.65 11.60 -11.25
CA SER A 320 -9.98 12.15 -11.05
C SER A 320 -10.94 11.01 -10.75
N ALA A 321 -10.75 10.33 -9.62
CA ALA A 321 -11.61 9.24 -9.19
C ALA A 321 -13.03 9.67 -8.75
N TYR A 322 -13.36 10.95 -8.93
CA TYR A 322 -14.72 11.46 -8.84
C TYR A 322 -15.49 11.35 -10.18
N LYS A 323 -14.81 11.00 -11.28
CA LYS A 323 -15.41 10.73 -12.58
C LYS A 323 -15.70 9.23 -12.74
N PRO A 324 -16.55 8.81 -13.68
CA PRO A 324 -16.73 7.40 -14.00
C PRO A 324 -15.38 6.71 -14.28
N PRO A 325 -15.18 5.46 -13.86
CA PRO A 325 -13.88 4.80 -13.99
C PRO A 325 -13.53 4.40 -15.42
N HIS A 326 -14.47 4.31 -16.37
CA HIS A 326 -14.18 3.83 -17.74
C HIS A 326 -13.37 2.51 -17.77
N ALA A 327 -13.64 1.60 -16.82
CA ALA A 327 -12.78 0.46 -16.54
C ALA A 327 -12.55 -0.44 -17.76
N THR A 328 -13.60 -0.77 -18.53
CA THR A 328 -13.45 -1.60 -19.73
C THR A 328 -12.49 -0.99 -20.75
N GLU A 329 -12.62 0.30 -21.05
CA GLU A 329 -11.74 0.99 -22.02
C GLU A 329 -10.29 0.99 -21.54
N ARG A 330 -10.06 1.37 -20.28
CA ARG A 330 -8.73 1.49 -19.68
C ARG A 330 -8.03 0.14 -19.57
N CYS A 331 -8.75 -0.88 -19.10
CA CYS A 331 -8.24 -2.23 -19.02
C CYS A 331 -7.96 -2.83 -20.41
N SER A 332 -8.80 -2.57 -21.41
CA SER A 332 -8.53 -3.00 -22.80
C SER A 332 -7.25 -2.37 -23.34
N ARG A 333 -7.03 -1.06 -23.17
CA ARG A 333 -5.77 -0.41 -23.57
C ARG A 333 -4.55 -1.00 -22.87
N LEU A 334 -4.66 -1.29 -21.57
CA LEU A 334 -3.58 -1.91 -20.81
C LEU A 334 -3.27 -3.33 -21.32
N ALA A 335 -4.30 -4.09 -21.68
CA ALA A 335 -4.15 -5.42 -22.28
C ALA A 335 -3.51 -5.36 -23.67
N GLU A 336 -3.96 -4.45 -24.53
CA GLU A 336 -3.40 -4.22 -25.87
C GLU A 336 -1.94 -3.81 -25.79
N TRP A 337 -1.59 -2.87 -24.91
CA TRP A 337 -0.20 -2.48 -24.66
C TRP A 337 0.63 -3.69 -24.25
N THR A 338 0.12 -4.54 -23.36
CA THR A 338 0.84 -5.75 -22.91
C THR A 338 1.10 -6.70 -24.07
N LEU A 339 0.08 -7.00 -24.88
CA LEU A 339 0.23 -7.87 -26.05
C LEU A 339 1.24 -7.29 -27.05
N GLN A 340 1.23 -5.96 -27.24
CA GLN A 340 2.19 -5.27 -28.11
C GLN A 340 3.62 -5.37 -27.56
N GLN A 341 3.85 -5.11 -26.28
CA GLN A 341 5.18 -5.17 -25.66
C GLN A 341 5.78 -6.58 -25.73
N TYR A 342 4.94 -7.61 -25.56
CA TYR A 342 5.36 -9.01 -25.63
C TYR A 342 5.24 -9.60 -27.04
N LYS A 343 5.00 -8.78 -28.07
CA LYS A 343 4.94 -9.16 -29.50
C LYS A 343 3.97 -10.32 -29.78
N CYS A 344 2.84 -10.34 -29.07
CA CYS A 344 1.78 -11.34 -29.20
C CYS A 344 0.73 -10.94 -30.25
N SER A 345 1.16 -10.47 -31.43
CA SER A 345 0.30 -9.85 -32.46
C SER A 345 -0.57 -10.80 -33.27
N ASP A 346 -0.31 -12.10 -33.21
CA ASP A 346 -0.80 -13.05 -34.24
C ASP A 346 -2.09 -13.80 -33.84
N ASN A 347 -2.64 -13.53 -32.66
CA ASN A 347 -3.92 -14.13 -32.24
C ASN A 347 -5.02 -13.06 -32.22
N ASP A 348 -6.21 -13.43 -32.70
CA ASP A 348 -7.46 -12.66 -32.53
C ASP A 348 -7.90 -12.67 -31.06
N TRP A 349 -7.14 -12.01 -30.19
CA TRP A 349 -7.44 -11.90 -28.77
C TRP A 349 -8.64 -10.99 -28.55
N ASP A 350 -9.68 -11.51 -27.89
CA ASP A 350 -10.69 -10.67 -27.26
C ASP A 350 -10.15 -10.16 -25.91
N VAL A 351 -9.51 -8.98 -25.92
CA VAL A 351 -8.92 -8.37 -24.71
C VAL A 351 -9.94 -8.07 -23.62
N SER A 352 -11.23 -7.99 -23.95
CA SER A 352 -12.31 -7.81 -22.98
C SER A 352 -12.60 -9.06 -22.15
N SER A 353 -12.17 -10.23 -22.65
CA SER A 353 -12.30 -11.52 -21.96
C SER A 353 -11.24 -11.75 -20.89
N PHE A 354 -10.15 -10.96 -20.89
CA PHE A 354 -9.10 -11.09 -19.90
C PHE A 354 -9.62 -10.68 -18.52
N PRO A 355 -9.10 -11.25 -17.43
CA PRO A 355 -9.43 -10.75 -16.10
C PRO A 355 -9.03 -9.28 -15.96
N GLN A 356 -10.00 -8.45 -15.58
CA GLN A 356 -9.84 -7.01 -15.40
C GLN A 356 -10.29 -6.61 -14.01
N GLN A 357 -9.61 -5.63 -13.43
CA GLN A 357 -10.01 -5.02 -12.17
C GLN A 357 -9.51 -3.58 -12.12
N TYR A 358 -10.07 -2.77 -11.23
CA TYR A 358 -9.52 -1.48 -10.88
C TYR A 358 -9.67 -1.26 -9.37
N GLY A 359 -8.82 -0.39 -8.83
CA GLY A 359 -8.87 0.01 -7.43
C GLY A 359 -8.58 1.48 -7.27
N LEU A 360 -8.49 1.91 -6.01
CA LEU A 360 -8.42 3.30 -5.64
C LEU A 360 -7.32 3.52 -4.62
N TYR A 361 -6.31 4.27 -5.02
CA TYR A 361 -5.31 4.80 -4.12
C TYR A 361 -5.52 6.30 -3.94
N SER A 362 -4.83 6.88 -2.96
CA SER A 362 -4.82 8.33 -2.74
C SER A 362 -3.41 8.86 -2.91
N GLU A 363 -3.34 10.01 -3.56
CA GLU A 363 -2.16 10.84 -3.62
C GLU A 363 -2.22 12.01 -2.68
N THR A 364 -1.04 12.49 -2.32
CA THR A 364 -0.80 13.67 -1.49
C THR A 364 -0.08 14.72 -2.34
N PRO A 365 -0.28 16.02 -2.09
CA PRO A 365 0.30 17.09 -2.92
C PRO A 365 1.83 17.05 -3.04
N ASP A 366 2.51 16.41 -2.10
CA ASP A 366 3.96 16.36 -1.98
C ASP A 366 4.52 14.92 -2.04
N MET A 367 3.70 13.94 -2.47
CA MET A 367 4.06 12.54 -2.64
C MET A 367 4.54 11.82 -1.36
N VAL A 368 4.22 12.34 -0.17
CA VAL A 368 4.54 11.71 1.12
C VAL A 368 3.26 11.33 1.88
N PRO A 369 3.18 10.15 2.53
CA PRO A 369 2.00 9.78 3.32
C PRO A 369 1.57 10.82 4.37
N LEU A 370 0.31 10.75 4.78
CA LEU A 370 -0.24 11.55 5.86
C LEU A 370 -0.34 10.70 7.12
N VAL A 371 0.44 11.05 8.14
CA VAL A 371 0.52 10.33 9.41
C VAL A 371 0.28 11.29 10.57
N GLY A 372 -0.42 10.82 11.60
CA GLY A 372 -0.59 11.57 12.84
C GLY A 372 -1.81 12.48 12.85
N PRO A 373 -1.99 13.24 13.94
CA PRO A 373 -3.18 14.06 14.13
C PRO A 373 -3.02 15.43 13.49
N ILE A 374 -4.13 15.99 13.02
CA ILE A 374 -4.15 17.35 12.45
C ILE A 374 -3.88 18.40 13.52
N ARG A 375 -4.34 18.18 14.76
CA ARG A 375 -4.02 19.04 15.91
C ARG A 375 -3.28 18.24 16.98
N LYS A 376 -2.37 18.86 17.72
CA LYS A 376 -1.56 18.18 18.76
C LYS A 376 -2.40 17.52 19.85
N ASP A 377 -3.58 18.05 20.14
CA ASP A 377 -4.54 17.56 21.13
C ASP A 377 -5.58 16.59 20.56
N SER A 378 -5.58 16.35 19.23
CA SER A 378 -6.57 15.48 18.61
C SER A 378 -6.29 14.00 18.84
N ARG A 379 -7.37 13.26 19.05
CA ARG A 379 -7.47 11.82 19.23
C ARG A 379 -7.63 11.09 17.89
N ILE A 380 -7.72 11.83 16.78
CA ILE A 380 -7.82 11.29 15.42
C ILE A 380 -6.43 11.31 14.78
N CYS A 381 -5.88 10.13 14.52
CA CYS A 381 -4.64 9.94 13.76
C CYS A 381 -4.97 9.48 12.35
N TYR A 382 -4.39 10.15 11.35
CA TYR A 382 -4.51 9.74 9.96
C TYR A 382 -3.36 8.80 9.59
N LEU A 383 -3.64 7.82 8.74
CA LEU A 383 -2.64 6.92 8.14
C LEU A 383 -3.06 6.67 6.67
N LEU A 384 -2.82 7.67 5.84
CA LEU A 384 -3.40 7.79 4.48
C LEU A 384 -2.33 8.21 3.46
N GLY A 385 -2.70 8.30 2.18
CA GLY A 385 -1.81 8.81 1.12
C GLY A 385 -0.74 7.80 0.70
N CYS A 386 -1.16 6.62 0.24
CA CYS A 386 -0.22 5.57 -0.16
C CYS A 386 0.49 5.84 -1.49
N ASN A 387 0.11 6.89 -2.24
CA ASN A 387 0.76 7.34 -3.48
C ASN A 387 1.17 6.16 -4.40
N ALA A 388 0.22 5.27 -4.68
CA ALA A 388 0.34 4.10 -5.56
C ALA A 388 1.35 3.00 -5.12
N TRP A 389 2.65 3.31 -5.03
CA TRP A 389 3.75 2.41 -4.60
C TRP A 389 4.01 2.37 -3.09
N GLY A 390 3.32 3.18 -2.28
CA GLY A 390 3.70 3.43 -0.89
C GLY A 390 3.35 2.34 0.12
N GLN A 391 3.25 1.06 -0.27
CA GLN A 391 3.01 -0.02 0.67
C GLN A 391 4.14 -0.17 1.70
N ALA A 392 5.39 -0.10 1.23
CA ALA A 392 6.56 -0.20 2.10
C ALA A 392 6.59 0.96 3.11
N ILE A 393 6.54 2.21 2.64
CA ILE A 393 6.52 3.39 3.52
C ILE A 393 5.31 3.40 4.46
N LEU A 394 4.13 2.97 4.03
CA LEU A 394 2.97 2.89 4.92
C LEU A 394 3.13 1.82 6.01
N SER A 395 3.84 0.73 5.72
CA SER A 395 4.18 -0.27 6.74
C SER A 395 5.09 0.35 7.80
N TYR A 396 6.06 1.19 7.41
CA TYR A 396 6.84 1.98 8.36
C TYR A 396 5.98 2.98 9.14
N CYS A 397 5.13 3.75 8.44
CA CYS A 397 4.25 4.73 9.06
C CYS A 397 3.29 4.11 10.08
N ALA A 398 2.77 2.91 9.81
CA ALA A 398 1.94 2.17 10.74
C ALA A 398 2.68 1.84 12.06
N SER A 399 4.00 1.65 12.01
CA SER A 399 4.83 1.42 13.20
C SER A 399 4.98 2.66 14.09
N LEU A 400 4.71 3.86 13.56
CA LEU A 400 4.76 5.12 14.31
C LEU A 400 3.49 5.34 15.14
N VAL A 401 2.36 4.73 14.76
CA VAL A 401 1.04 4.95 15.38
C VAL A 401 1.05 4.74 16.91
N PRO A 402 1.67 3.67 17.46
CA PRO A 402 1.88 3.54 18.90
C PRO A 402 2.44 4.78 19.58
N GLY A 403 3.53 5.35 19.03
CA GLY A 403 4.19 6.51 19.62
C GLY A 403 3.46 7.81 19.38
N VAL A 404 2.79 7.97 18.24
CA VAL A 404 1.85 9.08 17.99
C VAL A 404 0.76 9.14 19.06
N PHE A 405 0.27 7.98 19.50
CA PHE A 405 -0.70 7.88 20.58
C PHE A 405 -0.08 7.84 21.98
N GLY A 406 1.24 7.87 22.12
CA GLY A 406 1.92 7.78 23.42
C GLY A 406 1.76 6.42 24.12
N PHE A 407 1.46 5.36 23.36
CA PHE A 407 1.52 3.99 23.87
C PHE A 407 2.94 3.43 23.87
N ASP A 408 3.86 4.07 23.15
CA ASP A 408 5.28 3.75 23.11
C ASP A 408 6.10 5.04 22.94
N SER A 409 7.40 5.00 23.21
CA SER A 409 8.31 6.10 22.87
C SER A 409 8.78 5.98 21.43
N LEU A 410 8.79 7.10 20.70
CA LEU A 410 9.47 7.17 19.40
C LEU A 410 10.95 7.45 19.62
N ASP A 411 11.82 6.68 18.97
CA ASP A 411 13.25 7.01 18.91
C ASP A 411 13.50 8.26 18.05
N GLU A 412 14.72 8.79 18.09
CA GLU A 412 15.11 10.02 17.37
C GLU A 412 14.82 9.90 15.87
N ARG A 413 15.13 8.76 15.26
CA ARG A 413 14.90 8.53 13.82
C ARG A 413 13.41 8.46 13.51
N GLN A 414 12.61 7.80 14.34
CA GLN A 414 11.16 7.74 14.19
C GLN A 414 10.52 9.11 14.34
N GLN A 415 11.03 9.97 15.22
CA GLN A 415 10.59 11.36 15.35
C GLN A 415 10.90 12.16 14.07
N GLU A 416 12.13 12.07 13.55
CA GLU A 416 12.52 12.73 12.30
C GLU A 416 11.67 12.29 11.10
N ILE A 417 11.34 10.99 11.01
CA ILE A 417 10.44 10.51 9.95
C ILE A 417 9.02 10.99 10.21
N LEU A 418 8.54 10.95 11.46
CA LEU A 418 7.21 11.44 11.80
C LEU A 418 7.04 12.91 11.40
N GLU A 419 8.04 13.76 11.58
CA GLU A 419 8.01 15.15 11.09
C GLU A 419 7.80 15.23 9.57
N LEU A 420 8.50 14.39 8.81
CA LEU A 420 8.38 14.32 7.35
C LEU A 420 6.99 13.85 6.91
N VAL A 421 6.44 12.82 7.56
CA VAL A 421 5.14 12.22 7.19
C VAL A 421 3.95 12.85 7.93
N SER A 422 4.20 13.77 8.86
CA SER A 422 3.16 14.39 9.67
C SER A 422 2.17 15.13 8.79
N ILE A 423 0.87 14.95 9.04
CA ILE A 423 -0.15 15.75 8.36
C ILE A 423 -0.04 17.25 8.72
N GLN A 424 0.57 17.59 9.86
CA GLN A 424 0.75 18.98 10.31
C GLN A 424 1.72 19.77 9.43
N ARG A 425 2.53 19.12 8.59
CA ARG A 425 3.44 19.80 7.65
C ARG A 425 2.71 20.67 6.63
N PHE A 426 1.40 20.46 6.44
CA PHE A 426 0.54 21.31 5.59
C PHE A 426 -0.12 22.46 6.34
N GLN A 427 -0.05 22.49 7.67
CA GLN A 427 -0.59 23.57 8.50
C GLN A 427 0.49 24.53 8.96
N GLU A 428 1.70 24.03 9.20
CA GLU A 428 2.84 24.82 9.61
C GLU A 428 3.42 25.51 8.36
N LEU A 429 3.28 26.84 8.27
CA LEU A 429 4.08 27.61 7.33
C LEU A 429 5.56 27.42 7.67
N PRO A 430 6.46 27.25 6.69
CA PRO A 430 7.89 27.16 6.96
C PRO A 430 8.32 28.36 7.81
N ALA A 431 9.00 28.11 8.92
CA ALA A 431 9.45 29.16 9.85
C ALA A 431 10.28 30.28 9.17
N ASN A 432 10.80 30.02 7.97
CA ASN A 432 11.54 30.99 7.15
C ASN A 432 10.64 31.93 6.29
N GLN A 433 9.32 31.91 6.48
CA GLN A 433 8.36 32.79 5.81
C GLN A 433 7.50 33.63 6.77
N GLN A 434 7.87 33.72 8.06
CA GLN A 434 7.24 34.60 9.05
C GLN A 434 8.12 35.79 9.41
#